data_AF-A0A1G2WF17-F1
#
_entry.id   AF-A0A1G2WF17-F1
#
_cell.length_a   1.000
_cell.length_b   1.000
_cell.length_c   1.000
_cell.angle_alpha   90.00
_cell.angle_beta   90.00
_cell.angle_gamma   90.00
#
_symmetry.space_group_name_H-M   'P 1'
#
loop_
_entity.id
_entity.type
_entity.pdbx_description
1 polymer ?
#
loop_
_entity_poly.entity_id
_entity_poly.type
_entity_poly.pdbx_seq_one_letter_code
_entity_poly.pdbx_strand_id
1 'polypeptide(L)'
;MAGPSCLSSQYICPSSTILIFRYSNESCELGMVAALFHDVGKIFTLTHRMWRTFLGAAVDHDKLTLEVLAPHLRQLDREWPEGGRELRYLLTWKMCEKIPKYDMADLVACCDRIGTGLNRRSPQAHGRNHPQLGIADHPSLRMS
;
A
#
# COMPACT_ATOMS: atom_id res chain seq x y z
N MET A 1 12.44 3.20 -26.18
CA MET A 1 12.79 2.60 -24.87
C MET A 1 12.31 3.55 -23.80
N ALA A 2 11.16 3.27 -23.19
CA ALA A 2 10.55 4.10 -22.16
C ALA A 2 10.41 3.24 -20.89
N GLY A 3 10.94 3.75 -19.78
CA GLY A 3 11.04 3.05 -18.49
C GLY A 3 9.70 2.86 -17.76
N PRO A 4 9.70 2.08 -16.67
CA PRO A 4 8.48 1.68 -15.98
C PRO A 4 7.95 2.79 -15.06
N SER A 5 6.79 3.35 -15.39
CA SER A 5 6.07 4.35 -14.58
C SER A 5 4.86 3.75 -13.83
N CYS A 6 5.04 2.57 -13.22
CA CYS A 6 4.02 1.93 -12.37
C CYS A 6 4.46 1.71 -10.91
N LEU A 7 5.59 2.28 -10.46
CA LEU A 7 6.10 2.09 -9.09
C LEU A 7 6.00 3.31 -8.18
N SER A 8 5.44 4.43 -8.63
CA SER A 8 5.35 5.65 -7.83
C SER A 8 3.96 5.83 -7.22
N SER A 9 3.60 5.05 -6.20
CA SER A 9 2.77 5.51 -5.07
C SER A 9 2.59 4.42 -4.00
N GLN A 10 3.67 4.06 -3.29
CA GLN A 10 3.56 3.46 -1.95
C GLN A 10 3.91 4.51 -0.90
N TYR A 11 3.17 5.61 -0.90
CA TYR A 11 3.22 6.56 0.20
C TYR A 11 2.30 6.03 1.30
N ILE A 12 2.92 5.42 2.30
CA ILE A 12 2.32 5.13 3.61
C ILE A 12 1.54 6.38 4.03
N CYS A 13 0.22 6.27 4.19
CA CYS A 13 -0.61 7.39 4.64
C CYS A 13 -0.14 7.78 6.05
N PRO A 14 0.33 9.02 6.30
CA PRO A 14 0.79 9.43 7.64
C PRO A 14 -0.33 9.42 8.69
N SER A 15 -1.61 9.29 8.27
CA SER A 15 -2.75 9.08 9.17
C SER A 15 -2.80 7.67 9.78
N SER A 16 -2.07 6.70 9.21
CA SER A 16 -2.01 5.32 9.72
C SER A 16 -1.21 5.18 11.02
N THR A 17 -0.32 6.13 11.32
CA THR A 17 0.57 6.06 12.49
C THR A 17 -0.15 6.24 13.84
N ILE A 18 -1.34 6.85 13.85
CA ILE A 18 -1.98 7.31 15.10
C ILE A 18 -2.79 6.21 15.83
N LEU A 19 -3.09 5.07 15.20
CA LEU A 19 -3.91 4.01 15.81
C LEU A 19 -3.11 2.77 16.29
N ILE A 20 -1.78 2.81 16.21
CA ILE A 20 -0.89 1.64 16.30
C ILE A 20 -0.57 1.23 17.77
N PHE A 21 -0.77 2.10 18.76
CA PHE A 21 -0.31 1.88 20.14
C PHE A 21 -1.01 0.76 20.95
N ARG A 22 -2.13 0.19 20.47
CA ARG A 22 -2.86 -0.87 21.20
C ARG A 22 -2.65 -2.29 20.66
N TYR A 23 -1.92 -2.43 19.56
CA TYR A 23 -1.69 -3.72 18.92
C TYR A 23 -0.27 -4.22 19.22
N SER A 24 -0.06 -5.53 19.15
CA SER A 24 1.30 -6.08 19.22
C SER A 24 2.13 -5.58 18.04
N ASN A 25 3.45 -5.60 18.18
CA ASN A 25 4.34 -5.20 17.08
C ASN A 25 4.09 -6.06 15.83
N GLU A 26 3.99 -7.37 16.03
CA GLU A 26 3.68 -8.36 14.99
C GLU A 26 2.38 -8.03 14.22
N SER A 27 1.28 -7.72 14.91
CA SER A 27 0.02 -7.34 14.23
C SER A 27 0.16 -6.03 13.47
N CYS A 28 0.92 -5.06 13.99
CA CYS A 28 1.19 -3.80 13.30
C CYS A 28 2.00 -4.02 12.03
N GLU A 29 3.04 -4.84 12.10
CA GLU A 29 3.88 -5.21 10.96
C GLU A 29 3.06 -5.94 9.89
N LEU A 30 2.23 -6.91 10.28
CA LEU A 30 1.29 -7.59 9.38
C LEU A 30 0.31 -6.61 8.73
N GLY A 31 -0.25 -5.69 9.52
CA GLY A 31 -1.14 -4.64 9.03
C GLY A 31 -0.45 -3.70 8.03
N MET A 32 0.80 -3.33 8.28
CA MET A 32 1.61 -2.52 7.36
C MET A 32 1.88 -3.26 6.05
N VAL A 33 2.30 -4.52 6.12
CA VAL A 33 2.53 -5.36 4.93
C VAL A 33 1.23 -5.55 4.13
N ALA A 34 0.11 -5.81 4.81
CA ALA A 34 -1.20 -5.93 4.16
C ALA A 34 -1.60 -4.62 3.47
N ALA A 35 -1.48 -3.48 4.15
CA ALA A 35 -1.79 -2.17 3.57
C ALA A 35 -0.91 -1.87 2.36
N LEU A 36 0.36 -2.27 2.39
CA LEU A 36 1.32 -2.06 1.32
C LEU A 36 0.98 -2.86 0.05
N PHE A 37 0.57 -4.12 0.22
CA PHE A 37 0.45 -5.07 -0.89
C PHE A 37 -0.98 -5.44 -1.30
N HIS A 38 -2.02 -5.03 -0.56
CA HIS A 38 -3.41 -5.42 -0.87
C HIS A 38 -3.78 -5.19 -2.35
N ASP A 39 -3.27 -4.10 -2.92
CA ASP A 39 -3.56 -3.66 -4.28
C ASP A 39 -2.55 -4.11 -5.35
N VAL A 40 -1.54 -4.94 -5.04
CA VAL A 40 -0.49 -5.28 -6.01
C VAL A 40 -1.05 -5.99 -7.26
N GLY A 41 -2.13 -6.76 -7.12
CA GLY A 41 -2.85 -7.36 -8.24
C GLY A 41 -3.48 -6.34 -9.21
N LYS A 42 -3.63 -5.06 -8.83
CA LYS A 42 -4.12 -4.00 -9.72
C LYS A 42 -3.17 -3.75 -10.89
N ILE A 43 -1.87 -4.06 -10.74
CA ILE A 43 -0.87 -3.95 -11.82
C ILE A 43 -1.28 -4.83 -13.02
N PHE A 44 -1.91 -5.98 -12.77
CA PHE A 44 -2.33 -6.92 -13.80
C PHE A 44 -3.78 -6.73 -14.24
N THR A 45 -4.63 -6.21 -13.36
CA THR A 45 -6.07 -6.05 -13.62
C THR A 45 -6.47 -4.68 -14.14
N LEU A 46 -5.65 -3.65 -14.00
CA LEU A 46 -5.93 -2.29 -14.44
C LEU A 46 -4.85 -1.77 -15.40
N THR A 47 -5.29 -0.97 -16.37
CA THR A 47 -4.42 -0.18 -17.25
C THR A 47 -4.00 1.11 -16.58
N HIS A 48 -3.00 1.81 -17.15
CA HIS A 48 -2.58 3.16 -16.71
C HIS A 48 -3.71 4.21 -16.70
N ARG A 49 -4.81 3.96 -17.44
CA ARG A 49 -6.01 4.80 -17.47
C ARG A 49 -7.12 4.31 -16.53
N MET A 50 -6.79 3.39 -15.63
CA MET A 50 -7.73 2.77 -14.66
C MET A 50 -8.86 1.96 -15.29
N TRP A 51 -8.72 1.52 -16.55
CA TRP A 51 -9.64 0.56 -17.18
C TRP A 51 -9.25 -0.87 -16.84
N ARG A 52 -10.23 -1.78 -16.72
CA ARG A 52 -9.95 -3.21 -16.53
C ARG A 52 -9.24 -3.78 -17.77
N THR A 53 -8.19 -4.56 -17.55
CA THR A 53 -7.55 -5.37 -18.59
C THR A 53 -8.44 -6.57 -18.94
N PHE A 54 -8.11 -7.30 -20.01
CA PHE A 54 -8.81 -8.56 -20.32
C PHE A 54 -8.70 -9.56 -19.17
N LEU A 55 -7.51 -9.71 -18.58
CA LEU A 55 -7.31 -10.54 -17.39
C LEU A 55 -8.12 -10.00 -16.20
N GLY A 56 -8.09 -8.69 -15.98
CA GLY A 56 -8.88 -8.04 -14.95
C GLY A 56 -10.39 -8.21 -15.15
N ALA A 57 -10.89 -8.42 -16.36
CA ALA A 57 -12.31 -8.70 -16.58
C ALA A 57 -12.72 -10.11 -16.10
N ALA A 58 -11.76 -11.06 -16.08
CA ALA A 58 -12.00 -12.45 -15.69
C ALA A 58 -11.61 -12.76 -14.24
N VAL A 59 -10.58 -12.10 -13.71
CA VAL A 59 -9.98 -12.41 -12.40
C VAL A 59 -9.92 -11.16 -11.53
N ASP A 60 -10.31 -11.31 -10.27
CA ASP A 60 -10.22 -10.25 -9.27
C ASP A 60 -8.77 -9.99 -8.87
N HIS A 61 -8.44 -8.71 -8.69
CA HIS A 61 -7.10 -8.29 -8.30
C HIS A 61 -6.62 -8.94 -7.01
N ASP A 62 -7.50 -9.17 -6.03
CA ASP A 62 -7.12 -9.78 -4.76
C ASP A 62 -6.58 -11.23 -4.94
N LYS A 63 -7.09 -11.98 -5.94
CA LYS A 63 -6.59 -13.32 -6.27
C LYS A 63 -5.19 -13.25 -6.88
N LEU A 64 -4.98 -12.29 -7.78
CA LEU A 64 -3.66 -12.03 -8.36
C LEU A 64 -2.67 -11.48 -7.32
N THR A 65 -3.14 -10.71 -6.33
CA THR A 65 -2.34 -10.31 -5.16
C THR A 65 -1.78 -11.53 -4.45
N LEU A 66 -2.62 -12.54 -4.14
CA LEU A 66 -2.14 -13.78 -3.53
C LEU A 66 -1.19 -14.57 -4.45
N GLU A 67 -1.46 -14.60 -5.76
CA GLU A 67 -0.60 -15.30 -6.72
C GLU A 67 0.82 -14.69 -6.76
N VAL A 68 0.90 -13.36 -6.84
CA VAL A 68 2.16 -12.61 -6.84
C VAL A 68 2.93 -12.82 -5.53
N LEU A 69 2.22 -12.81 -4.40
CA LEU A 69 2.83 -12.95 -3.09
C LEU A 69 3.08 -14.41 -2.69
N ALA A 70 2.54 -15.40 -3.42
CA ALA A 70 2.63 -16.82 -3.08
C ALA A 70 4.06 -17.31 -2.74
N PRO A 71 5.14 -16.98 -3.48
CA PRO A 71 6.48 -17.41 -3.09
C PRO A 71 6.94 -16.84 -1.74
N HIS A 72 6.62 -15.58 -1.46
CA HIS A 72 6.98 -14.91 -0.21
C HIS A 72 6.13 -15.42 0.96
N LEU A 73 4.84 -15.64 0.73
CA LEU A 73 3.94 -16.24 1.73
C LEU A 73 4.36 -17.68 2.07
N ARG A 74 4.86 -18.46 1.10
CA ARG A 74 5.42 -19.79 1.38
C ARG A 74 6.69 -19.73 2.22
N GLN A 75 7.52 -18.70 2.06
CA GLN A 75 8.67 -18.49 2.93
C GLN A 75 8.20 -18.12 4.34
N LEU A 76 7.27 -17.17 4.44
CA LEU A 76 6.67 -16.76 5.71
C LEU A 76 6.03 -17.94 6.45
N ASP A 77 5.34 -18.85 5.75
CA ASP A 77 4.75 -20.04 6.37
C ASP A 77 5.78 -20.99 7.00
N ARG A 78 7.02 -21.00 6.52
CA ARG A 78 8.08 -21.86 7.07
C ARG A 78 8.67 -21.27 8.33
N GLU A 79 8.75 -19.96 8.40
CA GLU A 79 9.39 -19.21 9.49
C GLU A 79 8.38 -18.83 10.58
N TRP A 80 7.16 -18.47 10.18
CA TRP A 80 6.07 -18.03 11.03
C TRP A 80 4.69 -18.37 10.42
N PRO A 81 4.22 -19.62 10.58
CA PRO A 81 2.96 -20.11 10.01
C PRO A 81 1.73 -19.28 10.40
N GLU A 82 1.68 -18.81 11.65
CA GLU A 82 0.58 -18.01 12.18
C GLU A 82 0.47 -16.67 11.45
N GLY A 83 1.60 -15.98 11.29
CA GLY A 83 1.66 -14.72 10.55
C GLY A 83 1.36 -14.90 9.07
N GLY A 84 1.82 -16.00 8.46
CA GLY A 84 1.46 -16.34 7.08
C GLY A 84 -0.05 -16.53 6.87
N ARG A 85 -0.73 -17.17 7.83
CA ARG A 85 -2.19 -17.34 7.81
C ARG A 85 -2.92 -16.02 8.03
N GLU A 86 -2.50 -15.23 9.02
CA GLU A 86 -3.12 -13.93 9.32
C GLU A 86 -2.91 -12.94 8.16
N LEU A 87 -1.72 -12.87 7.58
CA LEU A 87 -1.45 -12.00 6.43
C LEU A 87 -2.36 -12.32 5.24
N ARG A 88 -2.54 -13.61 4.92
CA ARG A 88 -3.49 -14.03 3.88
C ARG A 88 -4.90 -13.57 4.21
N TYR A 89 -5.33 -13.72 5.46
CA TYR A 89 -6.62 -13.23 5.89
C TYR A 89 -6.76 -11.71 5.69
N LEU A 90 -5.79 -10.92 6.15
CA LEU A 90 -5.78 -9.46 6.00
C LEU A 90 -5.89 -9.04 4.52
N LEU A 91 -5.26 -9.79 3.61
CA LEU A 91 -5.28 -9.53 2.17
C LEU A 91 -6.58 -9.94 1.48
N THR A 92 -7.34 -10.92 2.00
CA THR A 92 -8.47 -11.50 1.26
C THR A 92 -9.81 -11.49 1.96
N TRP A 93 -9.91 -11.06 3.21
CA TRP A 93 -11.14 -11.18 3.99
C TRP A 93 -12.37 -10.54 3.30
N LYS A 94 -12.16 -9.44 2.57
CA LYS A 94 -13.22 -8.73 1.82
C LYS A 94 -13.88 -9.59 0.74
N MET A 95 -13.22 -10.66 0.27
CA MET A 95 -13.80 -11.61 -0.69
C MET A 95 -14.84 -12.53 -0.05
N CYS A 96 -14.67 -12.84 1.23
CA CYS A 96 -15.38 -13.93 1.91
C CYS A 96 -16.37 -13.42 2.96
N GLU A 97 -16.07 -12.30 3.60
CA GLU A 97 -16.76 -11.84 4.80
C GLU A 97 -17.14 -10.35 4.67
N LYS A 98 -18.30 -9.98 5.22
CA LYS A 98 -18.71 -8.56 5.31
C LYS A 98 -18.07 -7.84 6.50
N ILE A 99 -17.74 -8.58 7.56
CA ILE A 99 -17.17 -8.08 8.81
C ILE A 99 -15.89 -8.88 9.06
N PRO A 100 -14.74 -8.23 9.24
CA PRO A 100 -13.49 -8.94 9.47
C PRO A 100 -13.44 -9.59 10.85
N LYS A 101 -12.72 -10.70 10.96
CA LYS A 101 -12.46 -11.44 12.20
C LYS A 101 -11.36 -10.80 13.04
N TYR A 102 -10.45 -10.07 12.40
CA TYR A 102 -9.34 -9.38 13.04
C TYR A 102 -9.55 -7.87 12.95
N ASP A 103 -9.46 -7.18 14.08
CA ASP A 103 -9.60 -5.71 14.16
C ASP A 103 -8.59 -5.01 13.23
N MET A 104 -7.39 -5.58 13.08
CA MET A 104 -6.36 -5.08 12.18
C MET A 104 -6.82 -5.07 10.71
N ALA A 105 -7.64 -6.03 10.29
CA ALA A 105 -8.20 -6.07 8.93
C ALA A 105 -9.19 -4.92 8.70
N ASP A 106 -10.00 -4.58 9.70
CA ASP A 106 -10.89 -3.42 9.62
C ASP A 106 -10.09 -2.12 9.62
N LEU A 107 -9.04 -2.03 10.44
CA LEU A 107 -8.15 -0.87 10.48
C LEU A 107 -7.49 -0.61 9.12
N VAL A 108 -6.92 -1.65 8.50
CA VAL A 108 -6.33 -1.56 7.15
C VAL A 108 -7.37 -1.08 6.14
N ALA A 109 -8.59 -1.63 6.17
CA ALA A 109 -9.66 -1.20 5.28
C ALA A 109 -10.18 0.22 5.56
N CYS A 110 -10.15 0.67 6.82
CA CYS A 110 -10.43 2.04 7.20
C CYS A 110 -9.37 2.99 6.63
N CYS A 111 -8.09 2.67 6.79
CA CYS A 111 -6.98 3.45 6.25
C CYS A 111 -7.07 3.59 4.72
N ASP A 112 -7.36 2.50 4.01
CA ASP A 112 -7.57 2.50 2.55
C ASP A 112 -8.71 3.44 2.13
N ARG A 113 -9.87 3.34 2.79
CA ARG A 113 -11.02 4.23 2.52
C ARG A 113 -10.69 5.70 2.80
N ILE A 114 -10.01 6.00 3.89
CA ILE A 114 -9.58 7.36 4.24
C ILE A 114 -8.58 7.89 3.20
N GLY A 115 -7.59 7.08 2.79
CA GLY A 115 -6.62 7.43 1.76
C GLY A 115 -7.29 7.74 0.42
N THR A 116 -8.24 6.90 0.00
CA THR A 116 -9.07 7.15 -1.19
C THR A 116 -9.86 8.45 -1.06
N GLY A 117 -10.48 8.70 0.10
CA GLY A 117 -11.23 9.94 0.35
C GLY A 117 -10.37 11.20 0.32
N LEU A 118 -9.15 11.14 0.87
CA LEU A 118 -8.18 12.23 0.82
C LEU A 118 -7.74 12.53 -0.63
N ASN A 119 -7.44 11.49 -1.40
CA ASN A 119 -7.04 11.64 -2.80
C ASN A 119 -8.15 12.28 -3.65
N ARG A 120 -9.42 11.96 -3.38
CA ARG A 120 -10.57 12.60 -4.05
C ARG A 120 -10.72 14.09 -3.69
N ARG A 121 -10.41 14.48 -2.45
CA ARG A 121 -10.51 15.88 -2.00
C ARG A 121 -9.39 16.76 -2.56
N SER A 122 -8.21 16.19 -2.78
CA SER A 122 -7.05 16.90 -3.30
C SER A 122 -6.38 16.11 -4.42
N PRO A 123 -6.92 16.13 -5.65
CA PRO A 123 -6.36 15.37 -6.79
C PRO A 123 -4.91 15.75 -7.15
N GLN A 124 -4.39 16.86 -6.60
CA GLN A 124 -3.13 17.51 -6.97
C GLN A 124 -2.03 17.48 -5.89
N ALA A 125 -2.18 16.72 -4.80
CA ALA A 125 -1.09 16.54 -3.84
C ALA A 125 0.10 15.69 -4.40
N HIS A 126 0.05 15.29 -5.67
CA HIS A 126 1.13 14.65 -6.43
C HIS A 126 1.98 15.63 -7.26
N GLY A 127 1.80 16.94 -7.07
CA GLY A 127 2.48 17.98 -7.86
C GLY A 127 3.14 19.10 -7.03
N ARG A 128 3.47 18.89 -5.76
CA ARG A 128 4.40 19.82 -5.10
C ARG A 128 5.83 19.39 -5.41
N ASN A 129 6.42 20.08 -6.40
CA ASN A 129 7.82 20.44 -6.30
C ASN A 129 8.09 20.79 -4.84
N HIS A 130 8.96 20.03 -4.17
CA HIS A 130 9.68 20.61 -3.06
C HIS A 130 10.26 21.92 -3.59
N PRO A 131 9.96 23.09 -2.99
CA PRO A 131 10.93 24.16 -3.07
C PRO A 131 12.20 23.51 -2.54
N GLN A 132 13.24 23.45 -3.38
CA GLN A 132 14.59 23.36 -2.86
C GLN A 132 14.63 24.31 -1.67
N LEU A 133 14.93 23.79 -0.47
CA LEU A 133 15.32 24.66 0.62
C LEU A 133 16.46 25.48 0.03
N GLY A 134 16.17 26.74 -0.28
CA GLY A 134 17.16 27.70 -0.72
C GLY A 134 18.22 27.71 0.35
N ILE A 135 19.37 27.13 0.04
CA ILE A 135 20.60 27.50 0.70
C ILE A 135 20.70 28.99 0.42
N ALA A 136 20.48 29.80 1.46
CA ALA A 136 20.65 31.24 1.38
C ALA A 136 22.06 31.49 0.83
N ASP A 137 22.15 32.13 -0.34
CA ASP A 137 23.37 32.72 -0.83
C ASP A 137 23.84 33.73 0.23
N HIS A 138 24.80 33.31 1.05
CA HIS A 138 25.48 34.19 2.00
C HIS A 138 26.60 34.90 1.24
N PRO A 139 26.53 36.23 1.02
CA PRO A 139 27.56 36.95 0.29
C PRO A 139 28.69 37.29 1.25
N SER A 140 29.54 36.31 1.56
CA SER A 140 30.86 36.55 2.17
C SER A 140 31.66 35.27 2.14
N LEU A 141 32.31 35.03 1.00
CA LEU A 141 33.59 34.30 0.85
C LEU A 141 33.93 34.25 -0.65
N ARG A 142 34.25 35.42 -1.22
CA ARG A 142 35.20 35.53 -2.35
C ARG A 142 36.38 36.32 -1.82
N MET A 143 37.39 35.62 -1.33
CA MET A 143 38.75 36.13 -1.21
C MET A 143 39.63 35.27 -2.12
N SER A 144 40.52 35.99 -2.81
CA SER A 144 41.59 35.55 -3.70
C SER A 144 41.20 35.28 -5.16
#